data_AF-A0A382IDY6-F1
#
_entry.id   AF-A0A382IDY6-F1
#
_cell.length_a   1.000
_cell.length_b   1.000
_cell.length_c   1.000
_cell.angle_alpha   90.00
_cell.angle_beta   90.00
_cell.angle_gamma   90.00
#
_symmetry.space_group_name_H-M   'P 1'
#
loop_
_entity.id
_entity.type
_entity.pdbx_description
1 polymer ?
#
loop_
_entity_poly.entity_id
_entity_poly.type
_entity_poly.pdbx_seq_one_letter_code
_entity_poly.pdbx_strand_id
1 'polypeptide(L)'
;MQSNITITYQPVTRFEVGDPEARIYLEDEGFVVFGNALSPVEADHAITLLWDYLEGLGTGVDRSNVDTWDDDRWPTTVHGAILPSYGIGHTAAQWYIRDIPNVKEAFAQVWDTDDLLVSFDGVTIWRPWTYNPAWRTNEGNSWLHIDQHPIGRPGKHCVQGLVNLLPTSESTGGNVVVPGSHKRFKT
;
A
#
# COMPACT_ATOMS: atom_id res chain seq x y z
N MET A 1 -18.73 12.23 -0.86
CA MET A 1 -18.83 11.18 -1.88
C MET A 1 -19.05 11.81 -3.24
N GLN A 2 -18.24 11.46 -4.24
CA GLN A 2 -18.54 11.83 -5.63
C GLN A 2 -19.70 10.95 -6.13
N SER A 3 -20.88 11.54 -6.35
CA SER A 3 -22.13 10.81 -6.62
C SER A 3 -22.17 10.06 -7.96
N ASN A 4 -21.19 10.31 -8.84
CA ASN A 4 -21.20 9.83 -10.22
C ASN A 4 -20.16 8.73 -10.48
N ILE A 5 -19.56 8.16 -9.43
CA ILE A 5 -18.53 7.12 -9.54
C ILE A 5 -19.03 5.83 -8.92
N THR A 6 -19.15 4.81 -9.75
CA THR A 6 -19.43 3.43 -9.32
C THR A 6 -18.11 2.68 -9.20
N ILE A 7 -17.78 2.26 -7.98
CA ILE A 7 -16.62 1.41 -7.73
C ILE A 7 -17.06 -0.05 -7.89
N THR A 8 -16.33 -0.82 -8.68
CA THR A 8 -16.59 -2.26 -8.85
C THR A 8 -15.33 -3.04 -8.52
N TYR A 9 -15.50 -4.16 -7.80
CA TYR A 9 -14.42 -5.12 -7.62
C TYR A 9 -14.26 -5.93 -8.91
N GLN A 10 -13.04 -5.95 -9.46
CA GLN A 10 -12.71 -6.65 -10.69
C GLN A 10 -11.48 -7.52 -10.43
N PRO A 11 -11.52 -8.83 -10.76
CA PRO A 11 -10.31 -9.62 -10.83
C PRO A 11 -9.38 -9.03 -11.89
N VAL A 12 -8.12 -8.78 -11.51
CA VAL A 12 -7.06 -8.31 -12.43
C VAL A 12 -5.97 -9.36 -12.50
N THR A 13 -5.23 -9.36 -13.61
CA THR A 13 -4.07 -10.24 -13.78
C THR A 13 -3.07 -9.99 -12.65
N ARG A 14 -2.61 -11.07 -12.04
CA ARG A 14 -1.51 -11.07 -11.07
C ARG A 14 -0.31 -11.68 -11.76
N PHE A 15 0.68 -10.85 -12.08
CA PHE A 15 1.89 -11.25 -12.77
C PHE A 15 2.85 -11.91 -11.80
N GLU A 16 3.57 -12.93 -12.26
CA GLU A 16 4.75 -13.38 -11.53
C GLU A 16 5.83 -12.30 -11.63
N VAL A 17 6.66 -12.19 -10.60
CA VAL A 17 7.77 -11.24 -10.62
C VAL A 17 8.76 -11.64 -11.72
N GLY A 18 9.12 -10.70 -12.59
CA GLY A 18 9.95 -10.93 -13.77
C GLY A 18 9.18 -11.27 -15.06
N ASP A 19 7.85 -11.36 -15.02
CA ASP A 19 7.03 -11.56 -16.24
C ASP A 19 7.07 -10.31 -17.14
N PRO A 20 7.65 -10.36 -18.35
CA PRO A 20 7.84 -9.18 -19.20
C PRO A 20 6.53 -8.46 -19.56
N GLU A 21 5.38 -9.16 -19.55
CA GLU A 21 4.07 -8.56 -19.80
C GLU A 21 3.63 -7.59 -18.69
N ALA A 22 4.20 -7.71 -17.48
CA ALA A 22 3.88 -6.84 -16.36
C ALA A 22 4.16 -5.36 -16.66
N ARG A 23 5.29 -5.06 -17.34
CA ARG A 23 5.63 -3.69 -17.72
C ARG A 23 4.72 -3.15 -18.83
N ILE A 24 4.39 -3.99 -19.80
CA ILE A 24 3.44 -3.64 -20.88
C ILE A 24 2.08 -3.30 -20.27
N TYR A 25 1.59 -4.15 -19.36
CA TYR A 25 0.35 -3.92 -18.64
C TYR A 25 0.38 -2.61 -17.83
N LEU A 26 1.47 -2.32 -17.13
CA LEU A 26 1.64 -1.05 -16.41
C LEU A 26 1.56 0.16 -17.35
N GLU A 27 2.23 0.10 -18.51
CA GLU A 27 2.20 1.19 -19.50
C GLU A 27 0.79 1.39 -20.06
N ASP A 28 0.03 0.31 -20.21
CA ASP A 28 -1.29 0.36 -20.78
C ASP A 28 -2.39 0.78 -19.81
N GLU A 29 -2.39 0.18 -18.63
CA GLU A 29 -3.46 0.32 -17.63
C GLU A 29 -3.10 1.31 -16.52
N GLY A 30 -1.83 1.68 -16.36
CA GLY A 30 -1.38 2.64 -15.35
C GLY A 30 -1.25 2.05 -13.94
N PHE A 31 -1.43 0.74 -13.82
CA PHE A 31 -1.16 -0.05 -12.61
C PHE A 31 -0.71 -1.45 -13.02
N VAL A 32 -0.07 -2.18 -12.11
CA VAL A 32 0.27 -3.59 -12.26
C VAL A 32 0.21 -4.28 -10.90
N VAL A 33 -0.16 -5.57 -10.87
CA VAL A 33 -0.19 -6.36 -9.64
C VAL A 33 0.75 -7.53 -9.79
N PHE A 34 1.75 -7.60 -8.91
CA PHE A 34 2.62 -8.77 -8.78
C PHE A 34 2.04 -9.74 -7.74
N GLY A 35 1.80 -10.98 -8.14
CA GLY A 35 1.42 -12.06 -7.24
C GLY A 35 2.62 -12.54 -6.45
N ASN A 36 2.40 -12.96 -5.20
CA ASN A 36 3.42 -13.62 -4.37
C ASN A 36 4.76 -12.85 -4.28
N ALA A 37 4.70 -11.50 -4.29
CA ALA A 37 5.88 -10.68 -4.06
C ALA A 37 6.52 -10.99 -2.68
N LEU A 38 5.68 -11.41 -1.73
CA LEU A 38 6.09 -12.05 -0.48
C LEU A 38 5.48 -13.45 -0.43
N SER A 39 6.25 -14.41 0.08
CA SER A 39 5.71 -15.67 0.58
C SER A 39 4.90 -15.44 1.86
N PRO A 40 4.01 -16.38 2.25
CA PRO A 40 3.27 -16.28 3.50
C PRO A 40 4.17 -16.11 4.73
N VAL A 41 5.31 -16.81 4.76
CA VAL A 41 6.26 -16.74 5.87
C VAL A 41 6.90 -15.35 5.96
N GLU A 42 7.26 -14.75 4.83
CA GLU A 42 7.81 -13.38 4.80
C GLU A 42 6.76 -12.35 5.22
N ALA A 43 5.51 -12.51 4.77
CA ALA A 43 4.41 -11.64 5.17
C ALA A 43 4.14 -11.71 6.69
N ASP A 44 4.08 -12.92 7.26
CA ASP A 44 3.88 -13.13 8.69
C ASP A 44 5.05 -12.55 9.52
N HIS A 45 6.28 -12.68 9.02
CA HIS A 45 7.44 -12.08 9.68
C HIS A 45 7.37 -10.54 9.64
N ALA A 46 7.02 -9.95 8.50
CA ALA A 46 6.83 -8.51 8.37
C ALA A 46 5.74 -7.98 9.31
N ILE A 47 4.62 -8.71 9.46
CA ILE A 47 3.55 -8.39 10.42
C ILE A 47 4.07 -8.45 11.85
N THR A 48 4.88 -9.47 12.18
CA THR A 48 5.48 -9.59 13.52
C THR A 48 6.35 -8.38 13.84
N LEU A 49 7.24 -7.99 12.92
CA LEU A 49 8.09 -6.81 13.07
C LEU A 49 7.29 -5.51 13.19
N LEU A 50 6.18 -5.39 12.46
CA LEU A 50 5.31 -4.22 12.54
C LEU A 50 4.63 -4.12 13.91
N TRP A 51 4.15 -5.24 14.46
CA TRP A 51 3.61 -5.27 15.81
C TRP A 51 4.68 -5.02 16.87
N ASP A 52 5.89 -5.55 16.71
CA ASP A 52 7.01 -5.29 17.65
C ASP A 52 7.31 -3.79 17.70
N TYR A 53 7.25 -3.12 16.55
CA TYR A 53 7.35 -1.67 16.47
C TYR A 53 6.19 -0.95 17.17
N LEU A 54 4.94 -1.35 16.90
CA LEU A 54 3.75 -0.72 17.49
C LEU A 54 3.76 -0.81 19.02
N GLU A 55 4.01 -1.99 19.58
CA GLU A 55 4.14 -2.21 21.03
C GLU A 55 5.37 -1.46 21.59
N GLY A 56 6.46 -1.40 20.81
CA GLY A 56 7.68 -0.67 21.13
C GLY A 56 7.52 0.85 21.22
N LEU A 57 6.43 1.44 20.71
CA LEU A 57 6.10 2.85 20.92
C LEU A 57 5.77 3.17 22.38
N GLY A 58 5.51 2.15 23.21
CA GLY A 58 5.26 2.32 24.64
C GLY A 58 3.93 3.01 24.97
N THR A 59 2.98 3.01 24.03
CA THR A 59 1.64 3.60 24.20
C THR A 59 0.70 2.71 25.00
N GLY A 60 1.09 1.45 25.26
CA GLY A 60 0.25 0.45 25.91
C GLY A 60 -0.70 -0.29 24.96
N VAL A 61 -0.47 -0.19 23.65
CA VAL A 61 -1.07 -1.08 22.64
C VAL A 61 -0.50 -2.50 22.81
N ASP A 62 -1.34 -3.52 22.67
CA ASP A 62 -1.01 -4.93 22.81
C ASP A 62 -1.65 -5.72 21.66
N ARG A 63 -0.85 -6.41 20.85
CA ARG A 63 -1.34 -7.18 19.68
C ARG A 63 -2.30 -8.30 20.06
N SER A 64 -2.26 -8.78 21.29
CA SER A 64 -3.11 -9.84 21.80
C SER A 64 -4.41 -9.35 22.42
N ASN A 65 -4.57 -8.03 22.58
CA ASN A 65 -5.72 -7.42 23.22
C ASN A 65 -6.26 -6.22 22.44
N VAL A 66 -7.31 -6.46 21.64
CA VAL A 66 -7.98 -5.45 20.79
C VAL A 66 -8.58 -4.28 21.58
N ASP A 67 -8.91 -4.46 22.86
CA ASP A 67 -9.42 -3.38 23.72
C ASP A 67 -8.36 -2.30 24.02
N THR A 68 -7.10 -2.56 23.66
CA THR A 68 -6.00 -1.58 23.76
C THR A 68 -5.79 -0.78 22.48
N TRP A 69 -6.59 -1.00 21.43
CA TRP A 69 -6.37 -0.40 20.09
C TRP A 69 -7.15 0.89 19.85
N ASP A 70 -7.77 1.46 20.89
CA ASP A 70 -8.46 2.75 20.80
C ASP A 70 -7.48 3.93 20.64
N ASP A 71 -8.03 5.09 20.27
CA ASP A 71 -7.29 6.27 19.83
C ASP A 71 -6.33 6.86 20.89
N ASP A 72 -6.51 6.53 22.18
CA ASP A 72 -5.61 6.96 23.26
C ASP A 72 -4.27 6.23 23.25
N ARG A 73 -4.20 5.03 22.65
CA ARG A 73 -2.99 4.20 22.59
C ARG A 73 -2.53 3.90 21.16
N TRP A 74 -3.42 3.98 20.19
CA TRP A 74 -3.07 3.76 18.80
C TRP A 74 -2.27 4.95 18.24
N PRO A 75 -1.20 4.74 17.45
CA PRO A 75 -0.45 5.85 16.88
C PRO A 75 -1.31 6.67 15.92
N THR A 76 -1.09 7.99 15.89
CA THR A 76 -1.88 8.88 15.04
C THR A 76 -1.68 8.57 13.56
N THR A 77 -2.78 8.22 12.89
CA THR A 77 -2.84 8.01 11.44
C THR A 77 -3.56 9.15 10.74
N VAL A 78 -3.25 9.37 9.47
CA VAL A 78 -3.94 10.31 8.58
C VAL A 78 -4.97 9.58 7.70
N HIS A 79 -5.49 10.26 6.68
CA HIS A 79 -6.48 9.72 5.73
C HIS A 79 -6.12 8.29 5.26
N GLY A 80 -7.13 7.42 5.20
CA GLY A 80 -6.94 6.03 4.82
C GLY A 80 -6.24 5.16 5.87
N ALA A 81 -6.05 5.67 7.09
CA ALA A 81 -5.30 5.03 8.18
C ALA A 81 -3.80 4.85 7.85
N ILE A 82 -3.25 5.77 7.08
CA ILE A 82 -1.81 5.85 6.82
C ILE A 82 -1.13 6.35 8.09
N LEU A 83 -0.10 5.65 8.56
CA LEU A 83 0.84 6.08 9.58
C LEU A 83 2.08 6.66 8.87
N PRO A 84 2.24 8.01 8.80
CA PRO A 84 3.39 8.62 8.13
C PRO A 84 4.52 9.01 9.09
N SER A 85 4.29 8.89 10.40
CA SER A 85 5.11 9.50 11.46
C SER A 85 5.76 8.44 12.37
N TYR A 86 6.41 8.91 13.45
CA TYR A 86 7.02 8.07 14.48
C TYR A 86 8.18 7.19 13.99
N GLY A 87 8.82 7.58 12.88
CA GLY A 87 9.93 6.84 12.32
C GLY A 87 9.53 5.53 11.62
N ILE A 88 8.24 5.30 11.39
CA ILE A 88 7.68 4.10 10.74
C ILE A 88 8.45 3.71 9.47
N GLY A 89 8.79 4.70 8.62
CA GLY A 89 9.52 4.50 7.37
C GLY A 89 10.92 3.91 7.52
N HIS A 90 11.50 3.92 8.72
CA HIS A 90 12.82 3.38 9.04
C HIS A 90 12.78 2.15 9.96
N THR A 91 11.60 1.57 10.19
CA THR A 91 11.44 0.41 11.06
C THR A 91 12.04 -0.85 10.46
N ALA A 92 12.31 -1.85 11.32
CA ALA A 92 12.75 -3.17 10.90
C ALA A 92 11.77 -3.80 9.90
N ALA A 93 10.46 -3.65 10.10
CA ALA A 93 9.44 -4.13 9.17
C ALA A 93 9.58 -3.51 7.77
N GLN A 94 9.73 -2.19 7.69
CA GLN A 94 9.88 -1.48 6.43
C GLN A 94 11.17 -1.86 5.70
N TRP A 95 12.30 -1.95 6.40
CA TRP A 95 13.56 -2.39 5.80
C TRP A 95 13.52 -3.84 5.35
N TYR A 96 12.95 -4.72 6.17
CA TYR A 96 12.76 -6.13 5.83
C TYR A 96 11.99 -6.28 4.52
N ILE A 97 10.82 -5.63 4.38
CA ILE A 97 10.00 -5.70 3.16
C ILE A 97 10.77 -5.16 1.94
N ARG A 98 11.46 -4.03 2.08
CA ARG A 98 12.26 -3.44 0.98
C ARG A 98 13.42 -4.34 0.58
N ASP A 99 13.90 -5.17 1.50
CA ASP A 99 15.01 -6.08 1.23
C ASP A 99 14.62 -7.39 0.54
N ILE A 100 13.33 -7.71 0.47
CA ILE A 100 12.83 -8.92 -0.18
C ILE A 100 13.18 -8.90 -1.67
N PRO A 101 13.84 -9.97 -2.19
CA PRO A 101 14.29 -10.01 -3.58
C PRO A 101 13.18 -9.77 -4.59
N ASN A 102 12.02 -10.40 -4.40
CA ASN A 102 10.87 -10.25 -5.30
C ASN A 102 10.29 -8.83 -5.29
N VAL A 103 10.36 -8.11 -4.17
CA VAL A 103 9.95 -6.70 -4.11
C VAL A 103 10.92 -5.84 -4.91
N LYS A 104 12.24 -6.04 -4.73
CA LYS A 104 13.28 -5.33 -5.50
C LYS A 104 13.14 -5.58 -7.00
N GLU A 105 13.01 -6.84 -7.40
CA GLU A 105 12.86 -7.25 -8.79
C GLU A 105 11.59 -6.67 -9.44
N ALA A 106 10.46 -6.67 -8.73
CA ALA A 106 9.24 -6.04 -9.22
C ALA A 106 9.44 -4.55 -9.54
N PHE A 107 10.12 -3.80 -8.66
CA PHE A 107 10.43 -2.39 -8.93
C PHE A 107 11.51 -2.22 -10.02
N ALA A 108 12.49 -3.11 -10.10
CA ALA A 108 13.52 -3.07 -11.13
C ALA A 108 12.89 -3.23 -12.51
N GLN A 109 11.97 -4.17 -12.64
CA GLN A 109 11.18 -4.38 -13.84
C GLN A 109 10.29 -3.19 -14.20
N VAL A 110 9.66 -2.55 -13.21
CA VAL A 110 8.86 -1.33 -13.43
C VAL A 110 9.73 -0.21 -14.00
N TRP A 111 10.97 -0.07 -13.57
CA TRP A 111 11.87 1.01 -13.99
C TRP A 111 12.85 0.64 -15.11
N ASP A 112 12.88 -0.63 -15.52
CA ASP A 112 13.86 -1.18 -16.47
C ASP A 112 15.31 -0.94 -16.04
N THR A 113 15.58 -1.07 -14.74
CA THR A 113 16.92 -0.89 -14.16
C THR A 113 17.04 -1.49 -12.76
N ASP A 114 18.22 -2.03 -12.44
CA ASP A 114 18.56 -2.51 -11.09
C ASP A 114 19.12 -1.40 -10.19
N ASP A 115 19.46 -0.24 -10.74
CA ASP A 115 19.99 0.91 -10.00
C ASP A 115 18.84 1.74 -9.40
N LEU A 116 18.25 1.20 -8.33
CA LEU A 116 17.07 1.74 -7.68
C LEU A 116 17.40 2.54 -6.43
N LEU A 117 16.67 3.64 -6.24
CA LEU A 117 16.53 4.33 -4.95
C LEU A 117 15.15 4.04 -4.38
N VAL A 118 15.08 3.82 -3.07
CA VAL A 118 13.82 3.59 -2.35
C VAL A 118 13.47 4.79 -1.47
N SER A 119 12.23 5.26 -1.54
CA SER A 119 11.72 6.28 -0.62
C SER A 119 11.41 5.69 0.75
N PHE A 120 11.48 6.53 1.78
CA PHE A 120 10.99 6.17 3.11
C PHE A 120 9.53 6.62 3.23
N ASP A 121 8.62 5.66 3.11
CA ASP A 121 7.17 5.90 3.13
C ASP A 121 6.52 5.35 4.40
N GLY A 122 5.23 5.64 4.56
CA GLY A 122 4.39 5.18 5.65
C GLY A 122 3.86 3.75 5.49
N VAL A 123 3.03 3.35 6.46
CA VAL A 123 2.28 2.08 6.43
C VAL A 123 0.81 2.37 6.63
N THR A 124 -0.05 1.69 5.88
CA THR A 124 -1.50 1.69 6.14
C THR A 124 -1.85 0.59 7.12
N ILE A 125 -2.47 0.93 8.26
CA ILE A 125 -2.87 -0.04 9.27
C ILE A 125 -4.35 0.14 9.60
N TRP A 126 -5.17 -0.81 9.18
CA TRP A 126 -6.61 -0.80 9.45
C TRP A 126 -6.92 -1.59 10.72
N ARG A 127 -7.55 -0.91 11.68
CA ARG A 127 -8.16 -1.57 12.82
C ARG A 127 -9.50 -2.21 12.41
N PRO A 128 -9.94 -3.30 13.05
CA PRO A 128 -11.14 -4.03 12.64
C PRO A 128 -12.40 -3.22 12.96
N TRP A 129 -12.92 -2.47 11.99
CA TRP A 129 -14.12 -1.65 12.17
C TRP A 129 -15.39 -2.46 12.49
N THR A 130 -15.37 -3.78 12.25
CA THR A 130 -16.41 -4.71 12.69
C THR A 130 -16.41 -4.92 14.21
N TYR A 131 -15.27 -4.65 14.88
CA TYR A 131 -15.15 -4.62 16.34
C TYR A 131 -15.60 -3.27 16.89
N ASN A 132 -15.04 -2.18 16.35
CA ASN A 132 -15.43 -0.81 16.70
C ASN A 132 -15.74 -0.01 15.43
N PRO A 133 -17.01 0.33 15.16
CA PRO A 133 -17.42 1.06 13.95
C PRO A 133 -16.74 2.43 13.78
N ALA A 134 -16.26 3.04 14.87
CA ALA A 134 -15.52 4.31 14.80
C ALA A 134 -14.18 4.18 14.06
N TRP A 135 -13.63 2.97 13.94
CA TRP A 135 -12.39 2.71 13.21
C TRP A 135 -12.57 2.58 11.70
N ARG A 136 -13.79 2.72 11.18
CA ARG A 136 -14.07 2.65 9.75
C ARG A 136 -13.36 3.80 9.02
N THR A 137 -12.58 3.48 8.00
CA THR A 137 -11.88 4.47 7.17
C THR A 137 -12.82 5.15 6.18
N ASN A 138 -12.33 6.23 5.56
CA ASN A 138 -13.04 6.93 4.49
C ASN A 138 -13.39 5.99 3.32
N GLU A 139 -14.50 6.27 2.64
CA GLU A 139 -14.96 5.50 1.47
C GLU A 139 -14.16 5.87 0.20
N GLY A 140 -13.95 4.91 -0.71
CA GLY A 140 -13.04 5.08 -1.85
C GLY A 140 -13.38 6.24 -2.80
N ASN A 141 -14.66 6.62 -2.91
CA ASN A 141 -15.08 7.75 -3.77
C ASN A 141 -14.87 9.14 -3.11
N SER A 142 -14.33 9.20 -1.90
CA SER A 142 -14.14 10.44 -1.15
C SER A 142 -12.79 11.11 -1.44
N TRP A 143 -11.82 10.36 -1.97
CA TRP A 143 -10.43 10.82 -2.10
C TRP A 143 -9.72 10.27 -3.34
N LEU A 144 -10.40 10.23 -4.50
CA LEU A 144 -9.71 9.96 -5.77
C LEU A 144 -8.80 11.14 -6.11
N HIS A 145 -7.52 10.85 -6.36
CA HIS A 145 -6.50 11.83 -6.67
C HIS A 145 -5.42 11.23 -7.57
N ILE A 146 -4.47 12.08 -7.96
CA ILE A 146 -3.21 11.68 -8.57
C ILE A 146 -2.09 12.23 -7.70
N ASP A 147 -1.04 11.43 -7.48
CA ASP A 147 0.05 11.79 -6.58
C ASP A 147 1.12 12.64 -7.26
N GLN A 148 1.47 12.31 -8.51
CA GLN A 148 2.41 13.09 -9.30
C GLN A 148 1.67 14.20 -10.06
N HIS A 149 2.05 15.46 -9.80
CA HIS A 149 1.48 16.61 -10.51
C HIS A 149 1.82 16.55 -12.01
N PRO A 150 0.84 16.42 -12.94
CA PRO A 150 1.13 16.12 -14.33
C PRO A 150 1.73 17.30 -15.11
N ILE A 151 1.33 18.54 -14.77
CA ILE A 151 1.88 19.74 -15.42
C ILE A 151 3.28 20.10 -14.89
N GLY A 152 3.47 20.09 -13.57
CA GLY A 152 4.76 20.43 -12.95
C GLY A 152 5.83 19.34 -13.03
N ARG A 153 5.43 18.08 -13.24
CA ARG A 153 6.32 16.93 -13.42
C ARG A 153 5.79 16.05 -14.57
N PRO A 154 5.96 16.47 -15.83
CA PRO A 154 5.45 15.73 -16.98
C PRO A 154 6.25 14.44 -17.23
N GLY A 155 5.56 13.37 -17.62
CA GLY A 155 6.18 12.06 -17.86
C GLY A 155 6.19 11.18 -16.61
N LYS A 156 7.01 10.12 -16.61
CA LYS A 156 7.09 9.16 -15.50
C LYS A 156 8.25 9.54 -14.58
N HIS A 157 7.95 10.12 -13.41
CA HIS A 157 8.95 10.47 -12.39
C HIS A 157 8.81 9.64 -11.11
N CYS A 158 7.61 9.15 -10.82
CA CYS A 158 7.33 8.34 -9.66
C CYS A 158 6.35 7.21 -10.04
N VAL A 159 6.56 6.04 -9.47
CA VAL A 159 5.59 4.96 -9.41
C VAL A 159 5.44 4.60 -7.95
N GLN A 160 4.24 4.75 -7.41
CA GLN A 160 3.93 4.28 -6.06
C GLN A 160 3.68 2.79 -6.09
N GLY A 161 4.02 2.13 -4.99
CA GLY A 161 3.68 0.74 -4.76
C GLY A 161 3.35 0.51 -3.30
N LEU A 162 2.59 -0.54 -3.05
CA LEU A 162 2.25 -1.02 -1.73
C LEU A 162 2.30 -2.54 -1.73
N VAL A 163 2.74 -3.08 -0.60
CA VAL A 163 2.79 -4.51 -0.36
C VAL A 163 1.67 -4.86 0.60
N ASN A 164 0.71 -5.68 0.15
CA ASN A 164 -0.32 -6.22 1.03
C ASN A 164 0.29 -7.34 1.88
N LEU A 165 0.32 -7.14 3.19
CA LEU A 165 0.81 -8.16 4.14
C LEU A 165 -0.29 -9.16 4.54
N LEU A 166 -1.55 -8.77 4.38
CA LEU A 166 -2.71 -9.61 4.68
C LEU A 166 -3.47 -9.94 3.38
N PRO A 167 -4.21 -11.07 3.34
CA PRO A 167 -5.09 -11.38 2.22
C PRO A 167 -6.11 -10.27 1.98
N THR A 168 -6.27 -9.87 0.72
CA THR A 168 -7.25 -8.87 0.29
C THR A 168 -8.39 -9.53 -0.47
N SER A 169 -9.62 -9.09 -0.23
CA SER A 169 -10.82 -9.51 -0.96
C SER A 169 -11.75 -8.32 -1.20
N GLU A 170 -12.86 -8.55 -1.90
CA GLU A 170 -13.94 -7.57 -2.03
C GLU A 170 -14.47 -7.06 -0.68
N SER A 171 -14.40 -7.88 0.38
CA SER A 171 -14.91 -7.53 1.70
C SER A 171 -13.92 -6.80 2.62
N THR A 172 -12.61 -6.84 2.31
CA THR A 172 -11.59 -6.18 3.15
C THR A 172 -11.37 -4.72 2.79
N GLY A 173 -11.83 -4.29 1.61
CA GLY A 173 -11.43 -3.00 1.02
C GLY A 173 -10.02 -3.06 0.43
N GLY A 174 -9.63 -2.01 -0.28
CA GLY A 174 -8.35 -1.93 -0.97
C GLY A 174 -8.19 -0.64 -1.77
N ASN A 175 -7.17 -0.60 -2.61
CA ASN A 175 -6.94 0.55 -3.50
C ASN A 175 -7.92 0.51 -4.68
N VAL A 176 -8.48 1.68 -4.97
CA VAL A 176 -9.34 1.90 -6.14
C VAL A 176 -8.51 2.63 -7.17
N VAL A 177 -8.36 2.03 -8.34
CA VAL A 177 -7.63 2.62 -9.47
C VAL A 177 -8.59 2.90 -10.61
N VAL A 178 -8.25 3.90 -11.43
CA VAL A 178 -8.94 4.17 -12.70
C VAL A 178 -7.99 3.75 -13.83
N PRO A 179 -8.20 2.58 -14.44
CA PRO A 179 -7.33 2.08 -15.50
C PRO A 179 -7.18 3.08 -16.66
N GLY A 180 -5.96 3.24 -17.15
CA GLY A 180 -5.59 4.15 -18.22
C GLY A 180 -5.65 5.65 -17.86
N SER A 181 -5.93 6.02 -16.60
CA SER A 181 -6.08 7.42 -16.21
C SER A 181 -4.80 8.24 -16.37
N HIS A 182 -3.62 7.64 -16.20
CA HIS A 182 -2.31 8.28 -16.44
C HIS A 182 -2.15 8.82 -17.86
N LYS A 183 -2.81 8.20 -18.85
CA LYS A 183 -2.80 8.65 -20.25
C LYS A 183 -3.61 9.93 -20.48
N ARG A 184 -4.49 10.32 -19.55
CA ARG A 184 -5.39 11.49 -19.68
C ARG A 184 -4.71 12.83 -19.41
N PHE A 185 -3.51 12.80 -18.84
CA PHE A 185 -2.77 13.99 -18.43
C PHE A 185 -1.56 14.30 -19.32
N LYS A 186 -1.45 13.63 -20.49
CA LYS A 186 -0.43 13.94 -21.49
C LYS A 186 -0.74 15.31 -22.11
N THR A 187 0.17 16.27 -21.95
CA THR A 187 0.27 17.47 -22.80
C THR A 187 1.09 17.16 -24.04
#